data_AF-A0A7V4Q7D2-F1
#
_entry.id   AF-A0A7V4Q7D2-F1
#
_cell.length_a   1.000
_cell.length_b   1.000
_cell.length_c   1.000
_cell.angle_alpha   90.00
_cell.angle_beta   90.00
_cell.angle_gamma   90.00
#
_symmetry.space_group_name_H-M   'P 1'
#
loop_
_entity.id
_entity.type
_entity.pdbx_description
1 polymer ?
#
loop_
_entity_poly.entity_id
_entity_poly.type
_entity_poly.pdbx_seq_one_letter_code
_entity_poly.pdbx_strand_id
1 'polypeptide(L)' 'FTKNNIPFINRDVELDSEAMELVTGRYKSQGVPIIVIGDDAEIVKGFDEQRFQKALEKYRKR' A
#
# COMPACT_ATOMS: atom_id res chain seq x y z
N PHE A 1 5.38 -15.31 -10.94
CA PHE A 1 4.00 -15.53 -10.47
C PHE A 1 3.86 -15.04 -9.05
N THR A 2 2.75 -14.38 -8.73
CA THR A 2 2.43 -13.90 -7.38
C THR A 2 1.66 -14.98 -6.62
N LYS A 3 2.10 -15.37 -5.43
CA LYS A 3 1.54 -16.51 -4.68
C LYS A 3 0.06 -16.36 -4.30
N ASN A 4 -0.42 -15.12 -4.13
CA ASN A 4 -1.73 -14.85 -3.52
C ASN A 4 -2.79 -14.31 -4.51
N ASN A 5 -2.46 -14.18 -5.81
CA ASN A 5 -3.35 -13.68 -6.87
C ASN A 5 -4.11 -12.38 -6.51
N ILE A 6 -3.46 -11.48 -5.78
CA ILE A 6 -4.01 -10.15 -5.48
C ILE A 6 -3.54 -9.22 -6.60
N PRO A 7 -4.42 -8.54 -7.34
CA PRO A 7 -4.03 -7.52 -8.30
C PRO A 7 -3.37 -6.35 -7.56
N PHE A 8 -2.23 -5.88 -8.04
CA PHE A 8 -1.57 -4.69 -7.49
C PHE A 8 -0.84 -3.93 -8.58
N ILE A 9 -0.59 -2.66 -8.30
CA ILE A 9 0.33 -1.82 -9.05
C ILE A 9 1.51 -1.53 -8.12
N ASN A 10 2.72 -1.81 -8.59
CA ASN A 10 3.92 -1.39 -7.88
C ASN A 10 4.30 0.02 -8.36
N ARG A 11 4.50 0.94 -7.43
CA ARG A 11 5.02 2.28 -7.72
C ARG A 11 6.37 2.43 -7.02
N ASP A 12 7.43 2.48 -7.81
CA ASP A 12 8.80 2.58 -7.32
C ASP A 12 9.16 4.05 -7.07
N VAL A 13 9.41 4.42 -5.82
CA VAL A 13 9.72 5.81 -5.44
C VAL A 13 11.06 6.30 -6.01
N GLU A 14 11.96 5.41 -6.42
CA GLU A 14 13.24 5.78 -7.01
C GLU A 14 13.12 6.15 -8.49
N LEU A 15 12.07 5.64 -9.16
CA LEU A 15 11.84 5.82 -10.60
C LEU A 15 10.58 6.66 -10.91
N ASP A 16 9.66 6.79 -9.96
CA ASP A 16 8.39 7.51 -10.08
C ASP A 16 8.34 8.65 -9.05
N SER A 17 8.58 9.88 -9.51
CA SER A 17 8.56 11.07 -8.65
C SER A 17 7.19 11.33 -8.01
N GLU A 18 6.10 10.97 -8.68
CA GLU A 18 4.75 11.10 -8.10
C GLU A 18 4.54 10.10 -6.97
N ALA A 19 5.13 8.90 -7.05
CA ALA A 19 5.08 7.93 -5.96
C ALA A 19 5.77 8.48 -4.70
N MET A 20 6.87 9.20 -4.86
CA MET A 20 7.55 9.86 -3.74
C MET A 20 6.71 10.99 -3.14
N GLU A 21 6.01 11.78 -3.97
CA GLU A 21 5.06 12.81 -3.51
C GLU A 21 3.88 12.18 -2.76
N LEU A 22 3.35 11.05 -3.22
CA LEU A 22 2.30 10.33 -2.52
C LEU A 22 2.77 9.85 -1.13
N VAL A 23 3.96 9.25 -1.05
CA VAL A 23 4.54 8.76 0.22
C VAL A 23 4.72 9.89 1.24
N THR A 24 5.36 10.98 0.82
CA THR A 24 5.76 12.07 1.73
C THR A 24 4.64 13.07 1.97
N GLY A 25 3.89 13.44 0.94
CA GLY A 25 2.83 14.45 0.99
C GLY A 25 1.49 13.87 1.44
N ARG A 26 0.91 12.97 0.64
CA ARG A 26 -0.45 12.43 0.88
C ARG A 26 -0.49 11.52 2.10
N TYR A 27 0.38 10.51 2.13
CA TYR A 27 0.38 9.51 3.19
C TYR A 27 1.22 9.91 4.40
N LYS A 28 2.03 10.96 4.30
CA LYS A 28 2.87 11.48 5.40
C LYS A 28 3.66 10.35 6.07
N SER A 29 4.32 9.53 5.27
CA SER A 29 5.25 8.49 5.74
C SER A 29 6.68 8.93 5.49
N GLN A 30 7.58 8.47 6.35
CA GLN A 30 9.01 8.71 6.22
C GLN A 30 9.72 7.57 5.47
N GLY A 31 9.01 6.50 5.11
CA GLY A 31 9.60 5.35 4.46
C GLY A 31 8.60 4.47 3.73
N VAL A 32 9.17 3.55 2.95
CA VAL A 32 8.52 2.49 2.19
C VAL A 32 8.68 1.14 2.91
N PRO A 33 7.84 0.13 2.63
CA PRO A 33 6.67 0.18 1.75
C PRO A 33 5.47 0.92 2.37
N ILE A 34 4.65 1.54 1.53
CA ILE A 34 3.26 1.89 1.86
C ILE A 34 2.35 1.03 0.99
N ILE A 35 1.39 0.36 1.61
CA ILE A 35 0.40 -0.44 0.92
C ILE A 35 -0.94 0.28 1.02
N VAL A 36 -1.51 0.62 -0.14
CA VAL A 36 -2.79 1.28 -0.27
C VAL A 36 -3.78 0.29 -0.86
N ILE A 37 -4.92 0.11 -0.19
CA ILE A 37 -5.96 -0.85 -0.58
C ILE A 37 -7.23 -0.08 -0.91
N GLY A 38 -7.75 -0.28 -2.12
CA GLY A 38 -9.06 0.17 -2.54
C GLY A 38 -9.24 1.69 -2.53
N ASP A 39 -8.45 2.40 -3.34
CA ASP A 39 -8.50 3.86 -3.49
C ASP A 39 -8.49 4.59 -2.14
N ASP A 40 -7.44 4.35 -1.34
CA ASP A 40 -7.24 4.88 0.01
C ASP A 40 -8.22 4.41 1.09
N ALA A 41 -9.03 3.38 0.83
CA ALA A 41 -9.93 2.84 1.85
C ALA A 41 -9.15 2.30 3.07
N GLU A 42 -8.01 1.64 2.85
CA GLU A 42 -7.07 1.27 3.91
C GLU A 42 -5.63 1.58 3.51
N ILE A 43 -4.85 2.13 4.44
CA ILE A 43 -3.45 2.50 4.24
C ILE A 43 -2.60 1.83 5.32
N VAL A 44 -1.66 0.99 4.90
CA VAL A 44 -0.71 0.30 5.79
C VAL A 44 0.69 0.86 5.54
N LYS A 45 1.28 1.46 6.57
CA LYS A 45 2.66 1.98 6.54
C LYS A 45 3.62 0.91 7.06
N GLY A 46 4.69 0.64 6.30
CA GLY A 46 5.56 -0.50 6.52
C GLY A 46 4.89 -1.82 6.10
N PHE A 47 5.62 -2.92 6.21
CA PHE A 47 5.08 -4.25 5.97
C PHE A 47 5.03 -5.07 7.25
N ASP A 48 3.82 -5.53 7.58
CA ASP A 48 3.56 -6.56 8.57
C ASP A 48 2.41 -7.41 8.02
N GLU A 49 2.62 -8.72 7.93
CA GLU A 49 1.69 -9.63 7.26
C GLU A 49 0.32 -9.65 7.94
N GLN A 50 0.29 -9.67 9.29
CA GLN A 50 -0.96 -9.71 10.05
C GLN A 50 -1.77 -8.42 9.86
N ARG A 51 -1.11 -7.26 9.93
CA ARG A 51 -1.75 -5.96 9.68
C ARG A 51 -2.28 -5.86 8.25
N PHE A 52 -1.50 -6.32 7.28
CA PHE A 52 -1.93 -6.35 5.88
C PHE A 52 -3.17 -7.23 5.70
N GLN A 53 -3.14 -8.47 6.19
CA GLN A 53 -4.27 -9.40 6.06
C GLN A 53 -5.53 -8.83 6.72
N LYS A 54 -5.41 -8.23 7.91
CA LYS A 54 -6.52 -7.60 8.62
C LYS A 54 -7.12 -6.42 7.84
N ALA A 55 -6.28 -5.55 7.26
CA ALA A 55 -6.73 -4.43 6.43
C ALA A 55 -7.43 -4.93 5.16
N LEU A 56 -6.86 -5.94 4.50
CA LEU A 56 -7.44 -6.54 3.31
C LEU A 56 -8.81 -7.20 3.57
N GLU A 57 -8.94 -7.95 4.66
CA GLU A 57 -10.23 -8.53 5.06
C GLU A 57 -11.27 -7.46 5.38
N LYS A 58 -10.87 -6.39 6.08
CA LYS A 58 -11.74 -5.27 6.39
C LYS A 58 -12.27 -4.60 5.12
N TYR A 59 -11.41 -4.41 4.12
CA TYR A 59 -11.82 -3.87 2.83
C TYR A 59 -12.76 -4.80 2.07
N ARG A 60 -12.51 -6.12 2.03
CA ARG A 60 -13.34 -7.09 1.31
C ARG A 60 -14.74 -7.31 1.91
N LYS A 61 -14.92 -6.99 3.19
CA LYS A 61 -16.21 -7.13 3.91
C LYS A 61 -17.07 -5.87 3.83
N ARG A 62 -16.57 -4.78 3.25
CA ARG A 62 -17.38 -3.60 2.91
C ARG A 62 -18.21 -3.85 1.67
#